data_AF-A0A2D9JFS5-F1
#
_entry.id   AF-A0A2D9JFS5-F1
#
_cell.length_a   1.000
_cell.length_b   1.000
_cell.length_c   1.000
_cell.angle_alpha   90.00
_cell.angle_beta   90.00
_cell.angle_gamma   90.00
#
_symmetry.space_group_name_H-M   'P 1'
#
loop_
_entity.id
_entity.type
_entity.pdbx_description
1 polymer ?
#
loop_
_entity_poly.entity_id
_entity_poly.type
_entity_poly.pdbx_seq_one_letter_code
_entity_poly.pdbx_strand_id
1 'polypeptide(L)'
;MFGSADLNAIVQRGPPMKPARSVVSSTSAQAFSSAQPPLGSSVDRRRWMQWTGATLGLAASSHGIASSAKAAENIDPNRPLNLAVIGIANRGASNVAGVQSQNLTALCDVDENYLKDAGKRFPKAKLYRDYREMLREENDLDGVVISTPDHHHAPATIRAIEKGLHVYCEKPLTHTVAEARAIRMAAKEAGVVTQMGTQIHAGANYRRVVEMIQDGVIGNVTRVHVWVGKGWGATELPEPQGEAPPNVD
;
A
#
# COMPACT_ATOMS: atom_id res chain seq x y z
N MET A 1 -17.56 -33.16 -2.04
CA MET A 1 -18.43 -33.43 -3.19
C MET A 1 -19.49 -32.34 -3.24
N PHE A 2 -19.37 -31.40 -4.18
CA PHE A 2 -20.48 -30.52 -4.56
C PHE A 2 -20.47 -30.45 -6.08
N GLY A 3 -21.59 -30.89 -6.67
CA GLY A 3 -21.73 -31.19 -8.08
C GLY A 3 -21.81 -29.94 -8.95
N SER A 4 -21.35 -30.13 -10.18
CA SER A 4 -21.56 -29.25 -11.33
C SER A 4 -23.05 -29.03 -11.57
N ALA A 5 -23.49 -27.77 -11.51
CA ALA A 5 -24.74 -27.35 -12.12
C ALA A 5 -24.43 -26.54 -13.39
N ASP A 6 -25.07 -26.97 -14.47
CA ASP A 6 -24.97 -26.49 -15.85
C ASP A 6 -25.04 -24.96 -16.00
N LEU A 7 -24.00 -24.38 -16.62
CA LEU A 7 -23.86 -22.96 -16.92
C LEU A 7 -24.30 -22.57 -18.35
N ASN A 8 -25.00 -23.47 -19.06
CA ASN A 8 -25.33 -23.28 -20.48
C ASN A 8 -26.71 -22.65 -20.78
N ALA A 9 -27.44 -22.19 -19.77
CA ALA A 9 -28.69 -21.47 -19.99
C ALA A 9 -28.54 -20.00 -19.63
N ILE A 10 -28.24 -19.17 -20.65
CA ILE A 10 -28.59 -17.75 -20.85
C ILE A 10 -27.52 -17.17 -21.80
N VAL A 11 -27.66 -17.50 -23.08
CA VAL A 11 -27.07 -16.74 -24.18
C VAL A 11 -28.24 -16.18 -24.99
N GLN A 12 -28.70 -14.99 -24.63
CA GLN A 12 -29.48 -14.16 -25.55
C GLN A 12 -28.66 -12.91 -25.86
N ARG A 13 -28.33 -12.77 -27.14
CA ARG A 13 -27.52 -11.68 -27.69
C ARG A 13 -28.26 -10.36 -27.51
N GLY A 14 -27.73 -9.47 -26.68
CA GLY A 14 -28.16 -8.07 -26.62
C GLY A 14 -27.73 -7.28 -27.86
N PRO A 15 -28.42 -6.17 -28.19
CA PRO A 15 -28.13 -5.35 -29.37
C PRO A 15 -26.77 -4.63 -29.27
N PRO A 16 -26.16 -4.22 -30.40
CA PRO A 16 -24.83 -3.62 -30.40
C PRO A 16 -24.80 -2.25 -29.73
N MET A 17 -23.73 -2.00 -28.95
CA MET A 17 -23.46 -0.75 -28.22
C MET A 17 -23.26 0.45 -29.15
N LYS A 18 -23.73 1.63 -28.72
CA LYS A 18 -23.33 2.93 -29.28
C LYS A 18 -22.10 3.47 -28.53
N PRO A 19 -21.18 4.16 -29.23
CA PRO A 19 -19.97 4.70 -28.60
C PRO A 19 -20.28 5.88 -27.65
N ALA A 20 -19.57 5.92 -26.53
CA ALA A 20 -19.63 7.00 -25.55
C ALA A 20 -19.02 8.29 -26.11
N ARG A 21 -19.72 9.42 -25.93
CA ARG A 21 -19.20 10.76 -26.26
C ARG A 21 -18.19 11.21 -25.20
N SER A 22 -17.01 11.61 -25.64
CA SER A 22 -16.03 12.32 -24.83
C SER A 22 -16.51 13.75 -24.54
N VAL A 23 -16.40 14.19 -23.29
CA VAL A 23 -16.53 15.60 -22.92
C VAL A 23 -15.16 16.06 -22.42
N VAL A 24 -14.47 16.80 -23.28
CA VAL A 24 -13.29 17.60 -22.94
C VAL A 24 -13.80 19.01 -22.70
N SER A 25 -13.64 19.56 -21.49
CA SER A 25 -13.82 20.99 -21.24
C SER A 25 -12.46 21.63 -20.94
N SER A 26 -11.89 22.23 -21.97
CA SER A 26 -10.81 23.22 -21.86
C SER A 26 -11.45 24.60 -21.77
N THR A 27 -11.20 25.36 -20.70
CA THR A 27 -11.24 26.83 -20.78
C THR A 27 -10.35 27.43 -19.71
N SER A 28 -9.18 27.88 -20.17
CA SER A 28 -8.32 28.85 -19.52
C SER A 28 -8.92 30.25 -19.72
N ALA A 29 -8.98 31.04 -18.64
CA ALA A 29 -9.22 32.49 -18.71
C ALA A 29 -8.20 33.19 -17.80
N GLN A 30 -7.42 34.07 -18.43
CA GLN A 30 -6.35 34.88 -17.87
C GLN A 30 -6.92 36.04 -17.03
N ALA A 31 -6.13 36.52 -16.06
CA ALA A 31 -6.11 37.93 -15.69
C ALA A 31 -4.65 38.35 -15.41
N PHE A 32 -4.13 39.17 -16.32
CA PHE A 32 -2.82 39.84 -16.26
C PHE A 32 -2.82 40.95 -15.21
N SER A 33 -1.71 41.08 -14.48
CA SER A 33 -1.23 42.39 -14.00
C SER A 33 0.28 42.42 -14.15
N SER A 34 0.75 43.07 -15.22
CA SER A 34 2.15 43.41 -15.42
C SER A 34 2.20 44.83 -15.99
N ALA A 35 2.70 45.78 -15.20
CA ALA A 35 2.90 47.16 -15.60
C ALA A 35 3.86 47.24 -16.80
N GLN A 36 3.47 47.96 -17.85
CA GLN A 36 4.36 48.29 -18.97
C GLN A 36 4.95 49.70 -18.78
N PRO A 37 6.23 49.94 -19.13
CA PRO A 37 6.81 51.28 -19.16
C PRO A 37 6.51 51.99 -20.50
N PRO A 38 6.57 53.34 -20.52
CA PRO A 38 6.08 54.15 -21.64
C PRO A 38 7.06 54.21 -22.82
N LEU A 39 6.50 54.32 -24.02
CA LEU A 39 7.21 54.48 -25.29
C LEU A 39 7.64 55.95 -25.49
N GLY A 40 8.94 56.19 -25.66
CA GLY A 40 9.46 57.47 -26.16
C GLY A 40 10.95 57.74 -25.95
N SER A 41 11.71 57.76 -27.06
CA SER A 41 13.06 58.32 -27.30
C SER A 41 14.32 57.58 -26.79
N SER A 42 15.18 57.25 -27.77
CA SER A 42 16.57 56.75 -27.75
C SER A 42 17.02 55.80 -26.63
N VAL A 43 17.17 54.52 -26.96
CA VAL A 43 17.83 53.52 -26.11
C VAL A 43 19.34 53.83 -26.04
N ASP A 44 19.79 54.31 -24.88
CA ASP A 44 21.21 54.52 -24.60
C ASP A 44 21.90 53.18 -24.28
N ARG A 45 23.00 52.89 -24.99
CA ARG A 45 23.75 51.60 -24.89
C ARG A 45 24.23 51.31 -23.47
N ARG A 46 24.44 52.33 -22.62
CA ARG A 46 24.84 52.17 -21.21
C ARG A 46 23.70 51.66 -20.31
N ARG A 47 22.44 51.88 -20.69
CA ARG A 47 21.27 51.47 -19.89
C ARG A 47 20.88 50.00 -20.14
N TRP A 48 21.23 49.44 -21.31
CA TRP A 48 21.02 48.02 -21.63
C TRP A 48 21.99 47.11 -20.84
N MET A 49 23.24 47.53 -20.63
CA MET A 49 24.21 46.79 -19.80
C MET A 49 23.88 46.82 -18.30
N GLN A 50 23.17 47.84 -17.82
CA GLN A 50 22.67 47.87 -16.43
C GLN A 50 21.45 46.97 -16.23
N TRP A 51 20.68 46.68 -17.29
CA TRP A 51 19.52 45.79 -17.24
C TRP A 51 19.92 44.30 -17.32
N THR A 52 21.00 43.97 -18.04
CA THR A 52 21.55 42.60 -18.05
C THR A 52 22.34 42.23 -16.78
N GLY A 53 22.85 43.21 -16.04
CA GLY A 53 23.57 42.99 -14.78
C GLY A 53 22.69 42.68 -13.55
N ALA A 54 21.39 42.99 -13.58
CA ALA A 54 20.49 42.76 -12.44
C ALA A 54 19.75 41.41 -12.47
N THR A 55 19.97 40.57 -13.50
CA THR A 55 19.30 39.25 -13.65
C THR A 55 20.23 38.07 -13.37
N LEU A 56 21.49 38.33 -12.97
CA LEU A 56 22.48 37.31 -12.59
C LEU A 56 22.80 37.30 -11.08
N GLY A 57 22.04 38.05 -10.27
CA GLY A 57 22.21 38.19 -8.82
C GLY A 57 21.24 37.38 -7.95
N LEU A 58 20.53 36.39 -8.50
CA LEU A 58 19.72 35.42 -7.75
C LEU A 58 20.23 33.98 -7.92
N ALA A 59 21.55 33.83 -8.08
CA ALA A 59 22.25 32.56 -7.87
C ALA A 59 22.71 32.46 -6.40
N ALA A 60 21.79 32.44 -5.43
CA ALA A 60 22.12 32.11 -4.02
C ALA A 60 20.87 31.93 -3.15
N SER A 61 20.00 30.95 -3.47
CA SER A 61 19.13 30.24 -2.50
C SER A 61 18.12 29.29 -3.17
N SER A 62 18.52 28.59 -4.23
CA SER A 62 17.97 27.25 -4.46
C SER A 62 18.69 26.29 -3.50
N HIS A 63 18.41 26.40 -2.20
CA HIS A 63 18.58 25.26 -1.30
C HIS A 63 17.74 24.16 -1.91
N GLY A 64 18.41 23.12 -2.40
CA GLY A 64 17.79 22.07 -3.15
C GLY A 64 16.55 21.59 -2.41
N ILE A 65 15.40 21.68 -3.07
CA ILE A 65 14.48 20.55 -3.04
C ILE A 65 15.24 19.45 -3.78
N ALA A 66 16.21 18.85 -3.07
CA ALA A 66 16.58 17.48 -3.34
C ALA A 66 15.29 16.71 -3.11
N SER A 67 14.52 16.54 -4.19
CA SER A 67 13.61 15.42 -4.26
C SER A 67 14.49 14.22 -3.97
N SER A 68 14.43 13.72 -2.74
CA SER A 68 14.94 12.40 -2.38
C SER A 68 14.09 11.33 -3.04
N ALA A 69 13.76 11.48 -4.32
CA ALA A 69 13.72 10.35 -5.21
C ALA A 69 15.17 9.87 -5.26
N LYS A 70 15.56 8.99 -4.32
CA LYS A 70 16.65 8.06 -4.56
C LYS A 70 16.46 7.61 -6.00
N ALA A 71 17.43 7.91 -6.87
CA ALA A 71 17.43 7.38 -8.21
C ALA A 71 17.08 5.90 -8.06
N ALA A 72 15.94 5.48 -8.62
CA ALA A 72 15.49 4.12 -8.49
C ALA A 72 16.68 3.27 -8.92
N GLU A 73 17.26 2.52 -7.98
CA GLU A 73 18.23 1.50 -8.35
C GLU A 73 17.56 0.69 -9.46
N ASN A 74 18.34 0.30 -10.47
CA ASN A 74 17.89 -0.66 -11.48
C ASN A 74 17.66 -2.01 -10.78
N ILE A 75 16.56 -2.09 -10.04
CA ILE A 75 16.03 -3.29 -9.42
C ILE A 75 15.44 -4.08 -10.57
N ASP A 76 16.03 -5.25 -10.85
CA ASP A 76 15.46 -6.21 -11.79
C ASP A 76 14.00 -6.49 -11.37
N PRO A 77 13.00 -6.14 -12.20
CA PRO A 77 11.59 -6.36 -11.86
C PRO A 77 11.24 -7.84 -11.64
N ASN A 78 12.08 -8.77 -12.08
CA ASN A 78 11.88 -10.21 -11.94
C ASN A 78 12.62 -10.83 -10.76
N ARG A 79 13.46 -10.08 -10.03
CA ARG A 79 14.17 -10.65 -8.88
C ARG A 79 13.18 -11.00 -7.77
N PRO A 80 13.41 -12.07 -6.99
CA PRO A 80 12.64 -12.29 -5.77
C PRO A 80 12.83 -11.14 -4.80
N LEU A 81 11.75 -10.80 -4.10
CA LEU A 81 11.75 -9.79 -3.04
C LEU A 81 12.33 -10.37 -1.75
N ASN A 82 13.10 -9.55 -1.03
CA ASN A 82 13.52 -9.82 0.34
C ASN A 82 12.41 -9.38 1.29
N LEU A 83 11.73 -10.34 1.91
CA LEU A 83 10.56 -10.11 2.73
C LEU A 83 10.80 -10.54 4.18
N ALA A 84 10.29 -9.72 5.09
CA ALA A 84 10.09 -10.11 6.49
C ALA A 84 8.62 -10.48 6.74
N VAL A 85 8.37 -11.38 7.69
CA VAL A 85 7.00 -11.71 8.13
C VAL A 85 6.89 -11.54 9.64
N ILE A 86 5.90 -10.77 10.10
CA ILE A 86 5.58 -10.55 11.51
C ILE A 86 4.26 -11.26 11.83
N GLY A 87 4.28 -12.20 12.77
CA GLY A 87 3.20 -13.16 13.01
C GLY A 87 3.21 -14.26 11.95
N ILE A 88 3.71 -15.45 12.29
CA ILE A 88 3.97 -16.54 11.34
C ILE A 88 3.07 -17.76 11.55
N ALA A 89 2.25 -17.74 12.59
CA ALA A 89 1.29 -18.79 12.91
C ALA A 89 -0.12 -18.51 12.36
N ASN A 90 -0.98 -19.52 12.37
CA ASN A 90 -2.41 -19.40 12.00
C ASN A 90 -2.62 -18.71 10.65
N ARG A 91 -3.21 -17.50 10.64
CA ARG A 91 -3.39 -16.71 9.43
C ARG A 91 -2.04 -16.32 8.80
N GLY A 92 -1.06 -15.99 9.64
CA GLY A 92 0.32 -15.74 9.23
C GLY A 92 0.94 -16.92 8.49
N ALA A 93 0.67 -18.16 8.91
CA ALA A 93 1.19 -19.35 8.21
C ALA A 93 0.67 -19.46 6.76
N SER A 94 -0.59 -19.04 6.53
CA SER A 94 -1.15 -18.97 5.17
C SER A 94 -0.47 -17.87 4.35
N ASN A 95 -0.15 -16.73 4.96
CA ASN A 95 0.55 -15.64 4.29
C ASN A 95 2.00 -16.02 3.97
N VAL A 96 2.72 -16.65 4.91
CA VAL A 96 4.06 -17.24 4.70
C VAL A 96 4.04 -18.19 3.50
N ALA A 97 3.08 -19.10 3.43
CA ALA A 97 2.93 -20.01 2.29
C ALA A 97 2.63 -19.27 0.98
N GLY A 98 1.86 -18.17 1.03
CA GLY A 98 1.55 -17.35 -0.12
C GLY A 98 2.73 -16.56 -0.70
N VAL A 99 3.75 -16.29 0.12
CA VAL A 99 4.96 -15.55 -0.30
C VAL A 99 6.23 -16.38 -0.31
N GLN A 100 6.15 -17.70 -0.10
CA GLN A 100 7.32 -18.59 0.00
C GLN A 100 8.17 -18.68 -1.28
N SER A 101 7.67 -18.20 -2.42
CA SER A 101 8.45 -18.08 -3.66
C SER A 101 9.43 -16.89 -3.64
N GLN A 102 9.31 -16.01 -2.64
CA GLN A 102 10.19 -14.87 -2.41
C GLN A 102 11.26 -15.22 -1.37
N ASN A 103 12.24 -14.34 -1.17
CA ASN A 103 13.27 -14.54 -0.17
C ASN A 103 12.73 -14.14 1.21
N LEU A 104 12.37 -15.12 2.05
CA LEU A 104 12.03 -14.85 3.45
C LEU A 104 13.32 -14.71 4.25
N THR A 105 13.74 -13.46 4.50
CA THR A 105 15.02 -13.14 5.15
C THR A 105 14.89 -13.02 6.67
N ALA A 106 13.71 -12.64 7.16
CA ALA A 106 13.42 -12.53 8.58
C ALA A 106 12.00 -13.00 8.93
N LEU A 107 11.87 -13.73 10.03
CA LEU A 107 10.59 -14.21 10.56
C LEU A 107 10.47 -13.80 12.02
N CYS A 108 9.33 -13.23 12.39
CA CYS A 108 9.07 -12.73 13.72
C CYS A 108 7.77 -13.29 14.30
N ASP A 109 7.85 -13.85 15.51
CA ASP A 109 6.70 -14.30 16.28
C ASP A 109 7.06 -14.30 17.78
N VAL A 110 6.11 -13.95 18.64
CA VAL A 110 6.33 -13.90 20.09
C VAL A 110 6.46 -15.30 20.70
N ASP A 111 5.89 -16.32 20.04
CA ASP A 111 5.93 -17.72 20.47
C ASP A 111 7.15 -18.45 19.88
N GLU A 112 8.06 -18.86 20.76
CA GLU A 112 9.28 -19.57 20.36
C GLU A 112 9.03 -20.90 19.64
N ASN A 113 7.91 -21.56 19.89
CA ASN A 113 7.60 -22.84 19.26
C ASN A 113 7.34 -22.63 17.76
N TYR A 114 6.57 -21.59 17.42
CA TYR A 114 6.36 -21.22 16.01
C TYR A 114 7.64 -20.80 15.32
N LEU A 115 8.52 -20.05 16.01
CA LEU A 115 9.85 -19.71 15.49
C LEU A 115 10.71 -20.94 15.24
N LYS A 116 10.78 -21.88 16.17
CA LYS A 116 11.57 -23.13 16.03
C LYS A 116 11.11 -23.95 14.83
N ASP A 117 9.80 -24.09 14.62
CA ASP A 117 9.27 -24.82 13.48
C ASP A 117 9.44 -24.07 12.15
N ALA A 118 9.32 -22.74 12.17
CA ALA A 118 9.60 -21.92 11.01
C ALA A 118 11.09 -21.97 10.62
N GLY A 119 12.01 -21.96 11.58
CA GLY A 119 13.45 -22.08 11.34
C GLY A 119 13.85 -23.40 10.67
N LYS A 120 13.15 -24.50 10.95
CA LYS A 120 13.35 -25.78 10.23
C LYS A 120 12.93 -25.68 8.76
N ARG A 121 11.86 -24.93 8.48
CA ARG A 121 11.30 -24.77 7.12
C ARG A 121 12.05 -23.72 6.30
N PHE A 122 12.55 -22.69 6.95
CA PHE A 122 13.24 -21.54 6.35
C PHE A 122 14.60 -21.32 7.02
N PRO A 123 15.58 -22.23 6.83
CA PRO A 123 16.85 -22.21 7.56
C PRO A 123 17.75 -21.00 7.27
N LYS A 124 17.42 -20.20 6.25
CA LYS A 124 18.13 -18.96 5.92
C LYS A 124 17.52 -17.71 6.57
N ALA A 125 16.30 -17.81 7.11
CA ALA A 125 15.63 -16.68 7.73
C ALA A 125 16.19 -16.46 9.14
N LYS A 126 16.49 -15.20 9.47
CA LYS A 126 16.76 -14.81 10.86
C LYS A 126 15.45 -14.81 11.66
N LEU A 127 15.52 -15.27 12.90
CA LEU A 127 14.35 -15.44 13.77
C LEU A 127 14.35 -14.36 14.84
N TYR A 128 13.19 -13.71 15.04
CA TYR A 128 13.02 -12.59 15.95
C TYR A 128 11.80 -12.80 16.84
N ARG A 129 11.90 -12.47 18.13
CA ARG A 129 10.73 -12.43 19.03
C ARG A 129 10.06 -11.07 19.05
N ASP A 130 10.82 -10.01 18.76
CA ASP A 130 10.33 -8.63 18.72
C ASP A 130 10.52 -8.02 17.32
N TYR A 131 9.41 -7.61 16.70
CA TYR A 131 9.46 -6.97 15.38
C TYR A 131 10.15 -5.61 15.41
N ARG A 132 10.23 -4.95 16.57
CA ARG A 132 10.92 -3.67 16.74
C ARG A 132 12.43 -3.86 16.63
N GLU A 133 12.95 -4.99 17.09
CA GLU A 133 14.35 -5.39 16.93
C GLU A 133 14.60 -5.83 15.48
N MET A 134 13.73 -6.70 14.94
CA MET A 134 13.80 -7.12 13.53
C MET A 134 13.88 -5.93 12.58
N LEU A 135 12.99 -4.95 12.72
CA LEU A 135 12.98 -3.76 11.87
C LEU A 135 14.20 -2.87 12.09
N ARG A 136 14.87 -2.94 13.25
CA ARG A 136 16.10 -2.18 13.49
C ARG A 136 17.30 -2.83 12.83
N GLU A 137 17.39 -4.16 12.90
CA GLU A 137 18.57 -4.92 12.47
C GLU A 137 18.57 -5.27 10.98
N GLU A 138 17.40 -5.55 10.40
CA GLU A 138 17.30 -5.91 9.00
C GLU A 138 17.39 -4.67 8.10
N ASN A 139 18.35 -4.64 7.18
CA ASN A 139 18.61 -3.47 6.32
C ASN A 139 18.34 -3.69 4.84
N ASP A 140 18.14 -4.94 4.42
CA ASP A 140 17.95 -5.34 3.02
C ASP A 140 16.59 -6.02 2.85
N LEU A 141 15.52 -5.27 3.18
CA LEU A 141 14.14 -5.68 3.02
C LEU A 141 13.45 -4.81 1.96
N ASP A 142 12.72 -5.45 1.06
CA ASP A 142 11.82 -4.78 0.13
C ASP A 142 10.46 -4.50 0.76
N GLY A 143 10.03 -5.39 1.67
CA GLY A 143 8.73 -5.27 2.30
C GLY A 143 8.51 -6.20 3.49
N VAL A 144 7.38 -6.00 4.15
CA VAL A 144 6.94 -6.79 5.30
C VAL A 144 5.51 -7.28 5.13
N VAL A 145 5.27 -8.49 5.59
CA VAL A 145 3.95 -9.11 5.72
C VAL A 145 3.58 -9.16 7.19
N ILE A 146 2.52 -8.45 7.59
CA ILE A 146 2.08 -8.30 8.98
C ILE A 146 0.80 -9.10 9.17
N SER A 147 0.85 -10.10 10.05
CA SER A 147 -0.25 -11.02 10.38
C SER A 147 -0.38 -11.23 11.89
N THR A 148 -0.04 -10.21 12.68
CA THR A 148 -0.15 -10.24 14.15
C THR A 148 -1.61 -10.19 14.62
N PRO A 149 -1.88 -10.27 15.92
CA PRO A 149 -3.12 -9.75 16.47
C PRO A 149 -3.37 -8.30 16.05
N ASP A 150 -4.64 -7.93 15.91
CA ASP A 150 -5.07 -6.69 15.26
C ASP A 150 -4.60 -5.40 15.98
N HIS A 151 -4.46 -5.44 17.31
CA HIS A 151 -3.92 -4.32 18.11
C HIS A 151 -2.45 -3.99 17.78
N HIS A 152 -1.72 -4.90 17.12
CA HIS A 152 -0.35 -4.64 16.65
C HIS A 152 -0.26 -4.23 15.18
N HIS A 153 -1.35 -4.28 14.41
CA HIS A 153 -1.31 -3.94 12.99
C HIS A 153 -0.85 -2.50 12.75
N ALA A 154 -1.53 -1.51 13.35
CA ALA A 154 -1.18 -0.11 13.18
C ALA A 154 0.27 0.23 13.58
N PRO A 155 0.76 -0.11 14.79
CA PRO A 155 2.13 0.23 15.19
C PRO A 155 3.19 -0.52 14.36
N ALA A 156 2.97 -1.77 13.96
CA ALA A 156 3.91 -2.49 13.10
C ALA A 156 3.95 -1.91 11.69
N THR A 157 2.78 -1.58 11.11
CA THR A 157 2.67 -0.98 9.78
C THR A 157 3.36 0.39 9.72
N ILE A 158 3.11 1.28 10.69
CA ILE A 158 3.73 2.61 10.70
C ILE A 158 5.26 2.49 10.77
N ARG A 159 5.80 1.68 11.68
CA ARG A 159 7.26 1.48 11.81
C ARG A 159 7.91 0.93 10.54
N ALA A 160 7.25 0.00 9.86
CA ALA A 160 7.74 -0.54 8.60
C ALA A 160 7.75 0.53 7.49
N ILE A 161 6.68 1.33 7.40
CA ILE A 161 6.58 2.45 6.45
C ILE A 161 7.65 3.51 6.73
N GLU A 162 7.88 3.86 8.00
CA GLU A 162 8.91 4.82 8.40
C GLU A 162 10.32 4.37 8.01
N LYS A 163 10.54 3.05 7.91
CA LYS A 163 11.77 2.46 7.38
C LYS A 163 11.82 2.43 5.84
N GLY A 164 10.76 2.85 5.16
CA GLY A 164 10.66 2.83 3.70
C GLY A 164 10.28 1.47 3.11
N LEU A 165 9.70 0.57 3.90
CA LEU A 165 9.31 -0.77 3.44
C LEU A 165 7.90 -0.77 2.82
N HIS A 166 7.72 -1.59 1.78
CA HIS A 166 6.38 -1.94 1.31
C HIS A 166 5.66 -2.81 2.34
N VAL A 167 4.35 -2.64 2.49
CA VAL A 167 3.60 -3.32 3.56
C VAL A 167 2.38 -4.07 3.03
N TYR A 168 2.33 -5.36 3.29
CA TYR A 168 1.08 -6.11 3.35
C TYR A 168 0.67 -6.27 4.81
N CYS A 169 -0.55 -5.90 5.19
CA CYS A 169 -1.04 -6.07 6.56
C CYS A 169 -2.42 -6.73 6.56
N GLU A 170 -2.62 -7.74 7.39
CA GLU A 170 -3.91 -8.41 7.53
C GLU A 170 -5.05 -7.49 7.96
N LYS A 171 -6.28 -7.94 7.67
CA LYS A 171 -7.49 -7.27 8.11
C LYS A 171 -7.83 -7.67 9.57
N PRO A 172 -8.43 -6.76 10.37
CA PRO A 172 -8.66 -5.34 10.07
C PRO A 172 -7.35 -4.54 10.11
N LEU A 173 -7.15 -3.56 9.23
CA LEU A 173 -5.90 -2.79 9.18
C LEU A 173 -5.57 -2.06 10.49
N THR A 174 -6.60 -1.56 11.18
CA THR A 174 -6.49 -0.70 12.36
C THR A 174 -7.69 -0.87 13.28
N HIS A 175 -7.57 -0.40 14.53
CA HIS A 175 -8.70 -0.30 15.47
C HIS A 175 -9.49 0.99 15.27
N THR A 176 -8.84 2.06 14.80
CA THR A 176 -9.49 3.37 14.63
C THR A 176 -9.31 3.96 13.23
N VAL A 177 -10.24 4.84 12.84
CA VAL A 177 -10.12 5.62 11.60
C VAL A 177 -8.91 6.58 11.64
N ALA A 178 -8.54 7.06 12.83
CA ALA A 178 -7.39 7.93 13.01
C ALA A 178 -6.07 7.22 12.66
N GLU A 179 -5.89 5.98 13.12
CA GLU A 179 -4.76 5.13 12.75
C GLU A 179 -4.72 4.88 11.24
N ALA A 180 -5.86 4.58 10.62
CA ALA A 180 -5.91 4.35 9.17
C ALA A 180 -5.48 5.60 8.37
N ARG A 181 -5.88 6.80 8.84
CA ARG A 181 -5.43 8.07 8.26
C ARG A 181 -3.95 8.30 8.47
N ALA A 182 -3.42 7.99 9.65
CA ALA A 182 -1.98 8.09 9.95
C ALA A 182 -1.16 7.19 9.02
N ILE A 183 -1.54 5.92 8.87
CA ILE A 183 -0.90 4.97 7.94
C ILE A 183 -0.93 5.50 6.51
N ARG A 184 -2.08 6.03 6.05
CA ARG A 184 -2.20 6.59 4.70
C ARG A 184 -1.25 7.78 4.48
N MET A 185 -1.11 8.67 5.47
CA MET A 185 -0.22 9.82 5.37
C MET A 185 1.25 9.36 5.36
N ALA A 186 1.63 8.47 6.27
CA ALA A 186 2.97 7.91 6.33
C ALA A 186 3.34 7.19 5.03
N ALA A 187 2.44 6.36 4.48
CA ALA A 187 2.69 5.65 3.22
C ALA A 187 2.90 6.60 2.04
N LYS A 188 2.09 7.67 1.98
CA LYS A 188 2.20 8.70 0.95
C LYS A 188 3.53 9.46 1.07
N GLU A 189 3.95 9.78 2.28
CA GLU A 189 5.20 10.50 2.56
C GLU A 189 6.43 9.64 2.25
N ALA A 190 6.42 8.38 2.66
CA ALA A 190 7.51 7.44 2.39
C ALA A 190 7.55 6.96 0.92
N GLY A 191 6.48 7.16 0.14
CA GLY A 191 6.41 6.71 -1.24
C GLY A 191 6.30 5.20 -1.40
N VAL A 192 5.76 4.50 -0.39
CA VAL A 192 5.69 3.02 -0.38
C VAL A 192 4.31 2.50 -0.78
N VAL A 193 4.29 1.35 -1.45
CA VAL A 193 3.06 0.59 -1.71
C VAL A 193 2.60 -0.13 -0.44
N THR A 194 1.30 -0.03 -0.15
CA THR A 194 0.66 -0.74 0.96
C THR A 194 -0.57 -1.51 0.48
N GLN A 195 -0.85 -2.66 1.11
CA GLN A 195 -2.02 -3.48 0.81
C GLN A 195 -2.61 -4.08 2.10
N MET A 196 -3.91 -3.88 2.33
CA MET A 196 -4.65 -4.60 3.37
C MET A 196 -5.06 -6.00 2.90
N GLY A 197 -4.99 -6.99 3.78
CA GLY A 197 -5.27 -8.41 3.52
C GLY A 197 -6.77 -8.71 3.33
N THR A 198 -7.37 -8.14 2.29
CA THR A 198 -8.74 -8.46 1.85
C THR A 198 -8.67 -9.44 0.69
N GLN A 199 -8.18 -10.66 0.95
CA GLN A 199 -7.72 -11.58 -0.10
C GLN A 199 -8.83 -12.00 -1.07
N ILE A 200 -10.08 -12.05 -0.59
CA ILE A 200 -11.23 -12.43 -1.41
C ILE A 200 -11.42 -11.50 -2.63
N HIS A 201 -10.96 -10.24 -2.54
CA HIS A 201 -11.01 -9.28 -3.65
C HIS A 201 -9.93 -9.54 -4.73
N ALA A 202 -8.92 -10.37 -4.43
CA ALA A 202 -7.89 -10.75 -5.41
C ALA A 202 -8.29 -11.95 -6.29
N GLY A 203 -9.40 -12.63 -5.97
CA GLY A 203 -9.85 -13.82 -6.68
C GLY A 203 -10.70 -13.53 -7.93
N ALA A 204 -10.78 -14.53 -8.82
CA ALA A 204 -11.52 -14.44 -10.09
C ALA A 204 -13.00 -14.10 -9.91
N ASN A 205 -13.64 -14.60 -8.85
CA ASN A 205 -15.07 -14.35 -8.59
C ASN A 205 -15.38 -12.85 -8.45
N TYR A 206 -14.66 -12.15 -7.56
CA TYR A 206 -14.87 -10.71 -7.37
C TYR A 206 -14.49 -9.90 -8.60
N ARG A 207 -13.39 -10.27 -9.28
CA ARG A 207 -13.00 -9.61 -10.54
C ARG A 207 -14.08 -9.72 -11.61
N ARG A 208 -14.69 -10.90 -11.76
CA ARG A 208 -15.79 -11.13 -12.71
C ARG A 208 -17.03 -10.32 -12.37
N VAL A 209 -17.39 -10.24 -11.09
CA VAL A 209 -18.52 -9.40 -10.64
C VAL A 209 -18.25 -7.92 -10.93
N VAL A 210 -17.04 -7.44 -10.66
CA VAL A 210 -16.63 -6.05 -10.97
C VAL A 210 -16.73 -5.77 -12.47
N GLU A 211 -16.20 -6.66 -13.31
CA GLU A 211 -16.29 -6.57 -14.77
C GLU A 211 -17.75 -6.47 -15.23
N MET A 212 -18.62 -7.38 -14.78
CA MET A 212 -20.05 -7.37 -15.16
C MET A 212 -20.77 -6.08 -14.75
N ILE A 213 -20.42 -5.50 -13.60
CA ILE A 213 -20.99 -4.23 -13.14
C ILE A 213 -20.48 -3.08 -14.03
N GLN A 214 -19.18 -3.03 -14.31
CA GLN A 214 -18.57 -1.97 -15.13
C GLN A 214 -19.04 -2.00 -16.58
N ASP A 215 -19.26 -3.20 -17.14
CA ASP A 215 -19.81 -3.41 -18.47
C ASP A 215 -21.32 -3.15 -18.56
N GLY A 216 -21.97 -2.82 -17.43
CA GLY A 216 -23.40 -2.51 -17.39
C GLY A 216 -24.32 -3.70 -17.63
N VAL A 217 -23.83 -4.94 -17.46
CA VAL A 217 -24.55 -6.18 -17.77
C VAL A 217 -25.92 -6.26 -17.07
N ILE A 218 -26.02 -5.72 -15.86
CA ILE A 218 -27.25 -5.71 -15.05
C ILE A 218 -27.91 -4.33 -14.97
N GLY A 219 -27.43 -3.34 -15.74
CA GLY A 219 -27.81 -1.94 -15.61
C GLY A 219 -27.32 -1.30 -14.31
N ASN A 220 -27.98 -0.23 -13.87
CA ASN A 220 -27.63 0.48 -12.64
C ASN A 220 -27.91 -0.39 -11.40
N VAL A 221 -26.90 -0.57 -10.55
CA VAL A 221 -27.05 -1.26 -9.26
C VAL A 221 -27.92 -0.41 -8.34
N THR A 222 -29.12 -0.91 -7.98
CA THR A 222 -30.05 -0.21 -7.08
C THR A 222 -30.07 -0.78 -5.67
N ARG A 223 -29.64 -2.03 -5.48
CA ARG A 223 -29.67 -2.72 -4.18
C ARG A 223 -28.61 -3.83 -4.12
N VAL A 224 -27.94 -3.94 -2.97
CA VAL A 224 -26.99 -5.01 -2.66
C VAL A 224 -27.40 -5.67 -1.35
N HIS A 225 -27.45 -7.00 -1.33
CA HIS A 225 -27.69 -7.80 -0.13
C HIS A 225 -26.39 -8.50 0.26
N VAL A 226 -25.96 -8.33 1.50
CA VAL A 226 -24.75 -8.96 2.03
C VAL A 226 -25.10 -9.64 3.34
N TRP A 227 -24.73 -10.90 3.48
CA TRP A 227 -24.90 -11.66 4.71
C TRP A 227 -23.61 -12.41 5.02
N VAL A 228 -23.30 -12.53 6.30
CA VAL A 228 -22.22 -13.38 6.80
C VAL A 228 -22.79 -14.26 7.90
N GLY A 229 -22.74 -15.58 7.71
CA GLY A 229 -23.26 -16.54 8.69
C GLY A 229 -22.38 -16.74 9.93
N LYS A 230 -21.46 -15.79 10.20
CA LYS A 230 -20.44 -15.92 11.24
C LYS A 230 -20.47 -14.71 12.15
N GLY A 231 -20.64 -14.95 13.45
CA GLY A 231 -20.34 -13.99 14.51
C GLY A 231 -18.83 -13.97 14.75
N TRP A 232 -18.23 -12.78 14.74
CA TRP A 232 -16.83 -12.59 15.10
C TRP A 232 -16.77 -11.86 16.44
N GLY A 233 -15.95 -12.38 17.37
CA GLY A 233 -15.76 -11.83 18.71
C GLY A 233 -16.39 -12.70 19.79
N ALA A 234 -15.69 -12.84 20.91
CA ALA A 234 -16.33 -13.19 22.17
C ALA A 234 -17.17 -11.97 22.61
N THR A 235 -18.39 -12.19 23.08
CA THR A 235 -19.24 -11.10 23.60
C THR A 235 -18.66 -10.49 24.87
N GLU A 236 -17.76 -11.19 25.54
CA GLU A 236 -17.07 -10.78 26.75
C GLU A 236 -15.57 -11.03 26.60
N LEU A 237 -14.75 -10.12 27.14
CA LEU A 237 -13.33 -10.38 27.28
C LEU A 237 -13.15 -11.53 28.27
N PRO A 238 -12.37 -12.57 27.95
CA PRO A 238 -12.09 -13.62 28.91
C PRO A 238 -11.35 -13.01 30.10
N GLU A 239 -11.77 -13.37 31.31
CA GLU A 239 -11.00 -13.08 32.52
C GLU A 239 -9.60 -13.69 32.36
N PRO A 240 -8.53 -12.96 32.72
CA PRO A 240 -7.18 -13.52 32.69
C PRO A 240 -7.13 -14.79 33.54
N GLN A 241 -6.83 -15.92 32.91
CA GLN A 241 -6.73 -17.22 33.58
C GLN A 241 -5.28 -17.69 33.57
N GLY A 242 -4.73 -17.93 34.77
CA GLY A 242 -3.41 -18.51 34.95
C GLY A 242 -2.24 -17.55 34.74
N GLU A 243 -1.04 -18.11 34.74
CA GLU A 243 0.20 -17.40 34.40
C GLU A 243 0.38 -17.34 32.87
N ALA A 244 1.07 -16.31 32.39
CA ALA A 244 1.41 -16.20 30.97
C ALA A 244 2.19 -17.45 30.51
N PRO A 245 1.92 -17.99 29.32
CA PRO A 245 2.67 -19.14 28.80
C PRO A 245 4.18 -18.83 28.76
N PRO A 246 5.05 -19.72 29.26
CA PRO A 246 6.47 -19.42 29.41
C PRO A 246 7.22 -19.21 28.08
N ASN A 247 6.61 -19.64 26.97
CA ASN A 247 7.15 -19.56 25.61
C ASN A 247 6.67 -18.33 24.82
N VAL A 248 5.81 -17.49 25.41
CA VAL A 248 5.29 -16.26 24.81
C VAL A 248 5.90 -15.09 25.57
N ASP A 249 6.45 -14.11 24.84
CA ASP A 249 6.89 -12.83 25.42
C ASP A 249 5.69 -11.91 25.69
#